data_AF-A0A3E4QR53-F1
#
_entry.id   AF-A0A3E4QR53-F1
#
_cell.length_a   1.000
_cell.length_b   1.000
_cell.length_c   1.000
_cell.angle_alpha   90.00
_cell.angle_beta   90.00
_cell.angle_gamma   90.00
#
_symmetry.space_group_name_H-M   'P 1'
#
loop_
_entity.id
_entity.type
_entity.pdbx_description
1 polymer ?
#
loop_
_entity_poly.entity_id
_entity_poly.type
_entity_poly.pdbx_seq_one_letter_code
_entity_poly.pdbx_strand_id
1 'polypeptide(L)'
;MPKEKKRVMSLRLDEGAHRRLRAYAASAGLTDSEAARRLIASGLAADGLGLYSTELGAYLRSVVEPLIEGFDQALDRRNAEQEDRIARVVHRAARGSIVAAIAAIEVERGVFEGLGDISASEIYQAYDEQARLMQAGMTLDEARERAGRGGAR
;
A
#
# COMPACT_ATOMS: atom_id res chain seq x y z
N MET A 1 -44.09 -16.69 24.64
CA MET A 1 -43.33 -15.53 24.13
C MET A 1 -42.11 -15.33 25.03
N PRO A 2 -40.88 -15.36 24.51
CA PRO A 2 -39.70 -15.16 25.35
C PRO A 2 -39.73 -13.74 25.93
N LYS A 3 -39.58 -13.62 27.26
CA LYS A 3 -39.54 -12.33 27.95
C LYS A 3 -38.30 -11.54 27.48
N GLU A 4 -38.50 -10.35 26.93
CA GLU A 4 -37.41 -9.39 26.69
C GLU A 4 -36.65 -9.14 27.99
N LYS A 5 -35.36 -9.48 28.01
CA LYS A 5 -34.47 -9.17 29.13
C LYS A 5 -34.20 -7.67 29.14
N LYS A 6 -34.95 -6.91 29.95
CA LYS A 6 -34.69 -5.47 30.16
C LYS A 6 -33.48 -5.29 31.08
N ARG A 7 -32.49 -4.50 30.66
CA ARG A 7 -31.31 -4.13 31.46
C ARG A 7 -31.41 -2.67 31.88
N VAL A 8 -31.29 -2.39 33.18
CA VAL A 8 -31.25 -1.03 33.73
C VAL A 8 -29.79 -0.55 33.74
N MET A 9 -29.56 0.67 33.27
CA MET A 9 -28.24 1.30 33.22
C MET A 9 -28.33 2.78 33.60
N SER A 10 -27.28 3.30 34.22
CA SER A 10 -27.14 4.73 34.53
C SER A 10 -26.34 5.42 33.44
N LEU A 11 -26.88 6.48 32.85
CA LEU A 11 -26.23 7.29 31.82
C LEU A 11 -25.84 8.64 32.43
N ARG A 12 -24.56 9.02 32.33
CA ARG A 12 -24.11 10.37 32.69
C ARG A 12 -24.24 11.25 31.45
N LEU A 13 -24.98 12.35 31.59
CA LEU A 13 -25.20 13.34 30.55
C LEU A 13 -24.66 14.68 31.02
N ASP A 14 -24.08 15.46 30.10
CA ASP A 14 -23.86 16.88 30.37
C ASP A 14 -25.22 17.62 30.47
N GLU A 15 -25.21 18.77 31.13
CA GLU A 15 -26.42 19.57 31.39
C GLU A 15 -27.16 19.97 30.10
N GLY A 16 -26.43 20.21 29.01
CA GLY A 16 -27.00 20.57 27.72
C GLY A 16 -27.67 19.39 27.02
N ALA A 17 -27.08 18.19 27.09
CA ALA A 17 -27.65 16.95 26.60
C ALA A 17 -28.88 16.55 27.43
N HIS A 18 -28.83 16.71 28.76
CA HIS A 18 -29.96 16.45 29.63
C HIS A 18 -31.16 17.37 29.32
N ARG A 19 -30.92 18.68 29.14
CA ARG A 19 -31.96 19.64 28.76
C ARG A 19 -32.61 19.31 27.42
N ARG A 20 -31.81 18.95 26.42
CA ARG A 20 -32.29 18.54 25.09
C ARG A 20 -33.14 17.28 25.15
N LEU A 21 -32.72 16.28 25.93
CA LEU A 21 -33.49 15.06 26.17
C LEU A 21 -34.85 15.37 26.81
N ARG A 22 -34.87 16.23 27.85
CA ARG A 22 -36.10 16.66 28.53
C ARG A 22 -37.05 17.41 27.61
N ALA A 23 -36.53 18.32 26.78
CA ALA A 23 -37.32 19.05 25.79
C ALA A 23 -37.95 18.11 24.77
N TYR A 24 -37.19 17.12 24.27
CA TYR A 24 -37.71 16.10 23.37
C TYR A 24 -38.78 15.23 24.04
N ALA A 25 -38.52 14.75 25.26
CA ALA A 25 -39.47 13.95 26.04
C ALA A 25 -40.79 14.70 26.25
N ALA A 26 -40.74 15.97 26.64
CA ALA A 26 -41.91 16.83 26.80
C ALA A 26 -42.66 17.05 25.48
N SER A 27 -41.95 17.30 24.37
CA SER A 27 -42.56 17.52 23.06
C SER A 27 -43.28 16.29 22.51
N ALA A 28 -42.80 15.10 22.86
CA ALA A 28 -43.32 13.83 22.38
C ALA A 28 -44.29 13.15 23.37
N GLY A 29 -44.54 13.76 24.54
CA GLY A 29 -45.36 13.18 25.60
C GLY A 29 -44.78 11.91 26.21
N LEU A 30 -43.46 11.78 26.24
CA LEU A 30 -42.74 10.57 26.67
C LEU A 30 -42.08 10.75 28.04
N THR A 31 -41.80 9.62 28.70
CA THR A 31 -40.88 9.61 29.84
C THR A 31 -39.44 9.81 29.35
N ASP A 32 -38.56 10.37 30.19
CA ASP A 32 -37.15 10.58 29.85
C ASP A 32 -36.45 9.30 29.40
N SER A 33 -36.75 8.17 30.05
CA SER A 33 -36.23 6.85 29.70
C SER A 33 -36.72 6.36 28.33
N GLU A 34 -37.95 6.69 27.94
CA GLU A 34 -38.53 6.29 26.66
C GLU A 34 -38.05 7.17 25.51
N ALA A 35 -37.94 8.47 25.77
CA ALA A 35 -37.27 9.42 24.91
C ALA A 35 -35.82 9.01 24.63
N ALA A 36 -35.06 8.63 25.65
CA ALA A 36 -33.68 8.17 25.51
C ALA A 36 -33.59 6.90 24.64
N ARG A 37 -34.45 5.91 24.88
CA ARG A 37 -34.49 4.69 24.05
C ARG A 37 -34.80 4.99 22.58
N ARG A 38 -35.77 5.86 22.32
CA ARG A 38 -36.13 6.25 20.94
C ARG A 38 -35.00 6.96 20.23
N LEU A 39 -34.31 7.88 20.91
CA LEU A 39 -33.17 8.60 20.33
C LEU A 39 -32.00 7.66 20.06
N ILE A 40 -31.70 6.73 20.96
CA ILE A 40 -30.66 5.70 20.76
C ILE A 40 -31.00 4.82 19.54
N ALA A 41 -32.22 4.30 19.47
CA ALA A 41 -32.65 3.46 18.35
C ALA A 41 -32.60 4.21 17.00
N SER A 42 -33.02 5.48 17.00
CA SER A 42 -33.01 6.32 15.81
C SER A 42 -31.59 6.68 15.37
N GLY A 43 -30.70 7.00 16.32
CA GLY A 43 -29.29 7.28 16.04
C GLY A 43 -28.57 6.04 15.48
N LEU A 44 -28.77 4.88 16.10
CA LEU A 44 -28.21 3.62 15.59
C LEU A 44 -28.73 3.29 14.17
N ALA A 45 -30.01 3.53 13.90
CA ALA A 45 -30.56 3.35 12.55
C ALA A 45 -29.97 4.33 11.53
N ALA A 46 -29.81 5.60 11.89
CA ALA A 46 -29.24 6.64 11.03
C ALA A 46 -27.77 6.38 10.67
N ASP A 47 -26.99 5.84 11.61
CA ASP A 47 -25.58 5.49 11.40
C ASP A 47 -25.40 4.14 10.68
N GLY A 48 -26.48 3.48 10.26
CA GLY A 48 -26.45 2.13 9.67
C GLY A 48 -26.06 1.02 10.67
N LEU A 49 -25.79 1.39 11.93
CA LEU A 49 -25.36 0.52 13.02
C LEU A 49 -26.51 -0.30 13.63
N GLY A 50 -27.76 0.06 13.34
CA GLY A 50 -28.95 -0.69 13.78
C GLY A 50 -28.94 -2.14 13.29
N LEU A 51 -28.34 -2.40 12.13
CA LEU A 51 -28.15 -3.76 11.60
C LEU A 51 -27.01 -4.50 12.31
N TYR A 52 -26.01 -3.80 12.84
CA TYR A 52 -24.82 -4.42 13.43
C TYR A 52 -25.12 -5.17 14.74
N SER A 53 -26.22 -4.82 15.42
CA SER A 53 -26.75 -5.51 16.59
C SER A 53 -27.73 -6.65 16.28
N THR A 54 -28.02 -6.92 15.00
CA THR A 54 -28.91 -8.00 14.57
C THR A 54 -28.12 -9.24 14.14
N GLU A 55 -28.77 -10.40 14.18
CA GLU A 55 -28.20 -11.65 13.66
C GLU A 55 -27.83 -11.55 12.17
N LEU A 56 -28.59 -10.78 11.38
CA LEU A 56 -28.28 -10.51 9.98
C LEU A 56 -26.98 -9.70 9.82
N GLY A 57 -26.75 -8.68 10.66
CA GLY A 57 -25.51 -7.92 10.62
C GLY A 57 -24.30 -8.74 11.06
N ALA A 58 -24.47 -9.66 12.01
CA ALA A 58 -23.44 -10.62 12.38
C ALA A 58 -23.13 -11.59 11.23
N TYR A 59 -24.16 -12.11 10.56
CA TYR A 59 -24.01 -12.97 9.39
C TYR A 59 -23.32 -12.25 8.22
N LEU A 60 -23.74 -11.02 7.89
CA LEU A 60 -23.12 -10.22 6.84
C LEU A 60 -21.64 -9.95 7.13
N ARG A 61 -21.26 -9.65 8.38
CA ARG A 61 -19.83 -9.56 8.75
C ARG A 61 -19.09 -10.87 8.51
N SER A 62 -19.65 -11.99 8.97
CA SER A 62 -19.01 -13.29 8.80
C SER A 62 -18.80 -13.69 7.33
N VAL A 63 -19.60 -13.15 6.41
CA VAL A 63 -19.47 -13.39 4.96
C VAL A 63 -18.54 -12.38 4.30
N VAL A 64 -18.64 -11.10 4.66
CA VAL A 64 -17.88 -10.02 4.01
C VAL A 64 -16.43 -9.98 4.46
N GLU A 65 -16.15 -10.24 5.72
CA GLU A 65 -14.80 -10.16 6.30
C GLU A 65 -13.82 -11.13 5.62
N PRO A 66 -14.16 -12.42 5.40
CA PRO A 66 -13.29 -13.32 4.64
C PRO A 66 -13.11 -12.92 3.17
N LEU A 67 -14.13 -12.27 2.56
CA LEU A 67 -14.03 -11.82 1.17
C LEU A 67 -13.06 -10.66 1.04
N ILE A 68 -13.09 -9.69 1.97
CA ILE A 68 -12.15 -8.57 2.01
C ILE A 68 -10.73 -9.08 2.24
N GLU A 69 -10.52 -9.96 3.22
CA GLU A 69 -9.20 -10.58 3.47
C GLU A 69 -8.68 -11.33 2.23
N GLY A 70 -9.56 -12.05 1.53
CA GLY A 70 -9.23 -12.74 0.29
C GLY A 70 -8.84 -11.80 -0.85
N PHE A 71 -9.50 -10.64 -0.95
CA PHE A 71 -9.13 -9.60 -1.93
C PHE A 71 -7.77 -8.98 -1.63
N ASP A 72 -7.49 -8.64 -0.36
CA ASP A 72 -6.20 -8.07 0.03
C ASP A 72 -5.04 -9.03 -0.27
N GLN A 73 -5.20 -10.32 0.10
CA GLN A 73 -4.20 -11.35 -0.21
C GLN A 73 -3.98 -11.54 -1.72
N ALA A 74 -5.03 -11.40 -2.54
CA ALA A 74 -4.93 -11.51 -3.99
C ALA A 74 -4.19 -10.31 -4.60
N LEU A 75 -4.40 -9.10 -4.05
CA LEU A 75 -3.69 -7.89 -4.47
C LEU A 75 -2.20 -7.98 -4.13
N ASP A 76 -1.85 -8.39 -2.91
CA ASP A 76 -0.46 -8.54 -2.50
C ASP A 76 0.30 -9.54 -3.38
N ARG A 77 -0.31 -10.69 -3.67
CA ARG A 77 0.29 -11.70 -4.56
C ARG A 77 0.52 -11.14 -5.97
N ARG A 78 -0.46 -10.43 -6.51
CA ARG A 78 -0.36 -9.84 -7.86
C ARG A 78 0.71 -8.75 -7.91
N ASN A 79 0.84 -7.95 -6.86
CA ASN A 79 1.89 -6.93 -6.76
C ASN A 79 3.28 -7.57 -6.76
N ALA A 80 3.49 -8.62 -5.96
CA ALA A 80 4.76 -9.35 -5.94
C ALA A 80 5.10 -9.96 -7.32
N GLU A 81 4.13 -10.58 -8.00
CA GLU A 81 4.33 -11.12 -9.35
C GLU A 81 4.67 -10.04 -10.39
N GLN A 82 4.09 -8.84 -10.25
CA GLN A 82 4.38 -7.70 -11.11
C GLN A 82 5.78 -7.16 -10.87
N GLU A 83 6.19 -7.03 -9.62
CA GLU A 83 7.54 -6.59 -9.24
C GLU A 83 8.60 -7.55 -9.83
N ASP A 84 8.40 -8.86 -9.69
CA ASP A 84 9.26 -9.90 -10.29
C ASP A 84 9.31 -9.84 -11.81
N ARG A 85 8.19 -9.52 -12.46
CA ARG A 85 8.13 -9.36 -13.92
C ARG A 85 8.89 -8.12 -14.36
N ILE A 86 8.73 -7.00 -13.68
CA ILE A 86 9.43 -5.74 -13.96
C ILE A 86 10.93 -5.94 -13.78
N ALA A 87 11.37 -6.54 -12.66
CA ALA A 87 12.78 -6.83 -12.40
C ALA A 87 13.42 -7.65 -13.53
N ARG A 88 12.74 -8.70 -14.02
CA ARG A 88 13.23 -9.52 -15.14
C ARG A 88 13.33 -8.75 -16.46
N VAL A 89 12.34 -7.92 -16.78
CA VAL A 89 12.34 -7.13 -18.02
C VAL A 89 13.43 -6.06 -17.98
N VAL A 90 13.52 -5.32 -16.87
CA VAL A 90 14.53 -4.28 -16.67
C VAL A 90 15.93 -4.89 -16.69
N HIS A 91 16.16 -6.02 -16.01
CA HIS A 91 17.45 -6.71 -16.03
C HIS A 91 17.85 -7.17 -17.44
N ARG A 92 16.90 -7.72 -18.22
CA ARG A 92 17.17 -8.11 -19.62
C ARG A 92 17.50 -6.90 -20.49
N ALA A 93 16.75 -5.81 -20.36
CA ALA A 93 16.99 -4.59 -21.12
C ALA A 93 18.34 -3.95 -20.76
N ALA A 94 18.67 -3.86 -19.47
CA ALA A 94 19.95 -3.37 -18.99
C ALA A 94 21.12 -4.22 -19.51
N ARG A 95 21.02 -5.55 -19.42
CA ARG A 95 22.03 -6.47 -19.97
C ARG A 95 22.19 -6.30 -21.47
N GLY A 96 21.09 -6.18 -22.22
CA GLY A 96 21.12 -5.94 -23.66
C GLY A 96 21.82 -4.62 -24.03
N SER A 97 21.54 -3.55 -23.27
CA SER A 97 22.19 -2.25 -23.44
C SER A 97 23.69 -2.29 -23.17
N ILE A 98 24.13 -3.02 -22.14
CA ILE A 98 25.55 -3.19 -21.81
C ILE A 98 26.26 -3.98 -22.92
N VAL A 99 25.66 -5.09 -23.38
CA VAL A 99 26.23 -5.90 -24.48
C VAL A 99 26.33 -5.08 -25.77
N ALA A 100 25.32 -4.27 -26.09
CA ALA A 100 25.35 -3.39 -27.25
C ALA A 100 26.46 -2.33 -27.14
N ALA A 101 26.66 -1.74 -25.95
CA ALA A 101 27.74 -0.79 -25.70
C ALA A 101 29.13 -1.44 -25.85
N ILE A 102 29.32 -2.65 -25.32
CA ILE A 102 30.55 -3.44 -25.48
C ILE A 102 30.82 -3.72 -26.96
N ALA A 103 29.81 -4.19 -27.70
CA ALA A 103 29.95 -4.49 -29.12
C ALA A 103 30.33 -3.24 -29.93
N ALA A 104 29.74 -2.08 -29.60
CA ALA A 104 30.11 -0.82 -30.22
C ALA A 104 31.59 -0.46 -29.96
N ILE A 105 32.07 -0.62 -28.72
CA ILE A 105 33.47 -0.36 -28.36
C ILE A 105 34.42 -1.31 -29.08
N GLU A 106 34.13 -2.60 -29.14
CA GLU A 106 34.97 -3.57 -29.86
C GLU A 106 35.04 -3.26 -31.36
N VAL A 107 33.92 -2.82 -31.95
CA VAL A 107 33.90 -2.33 -33.34
C VAL A 107 34.77 -1.08 -33.49
N GLU A 108 34.65 -0.10 -32.59
CA GLU A 108 35.48 1.11 -32.62
C GLU A 108 36.97 0.80 -32.46
N ARG A 109 37.33 -0.13 -31.57
CA ARG A 109 38.72 -0.58 -31.39
C ARG A 109 39.30 -1.26 -32.62
N GLY A 110 38.50 -2.07 -33.33
CA GLY A 110 38.92 -2.71 -34.58
C GLY A 110 39.05 -1.74 -35.76
N VAL A 111 38.43 -0.55 -35.67
CA VAL A 111 38.39 0.45 -36.75
C VAL A 111 39.42 1.56 -36.55
N PHE A 112 39.81 1.90 -35.32
CA PHE A 112 40.76 2.98 -35.03
C PHE A 112 42.11 2.45 -34.49
N GLU A 113 43.18 2.62 -35.27
CA GLU A 113 44.54 2.12 -34.96
C GLU A 113 45.11 2.60 -33.61
N GLY A 114 44.62 3.70 -33.04
CA GLY A 114 45.06 4.24 -31.75
C GLY A 114 44.43 3.61 -30.49
N LEU A 115 43.49 2.67 -30.64
CA LEU A 115 42.75 2.04 -29.52
C LEU A 115 43.09 0.56 -29.30
N GLY A 116 44.11 0.04 -29.99
CA GLY A 116 44.53 -1.36 -29.91
C GLY A 116 44.99 -1.79 -28.51
N ASP A 117 45.65 -0.90 -27.77
CA ASP A 117 46.39 -1.24 -26.55
C ASP A 117 45.54 -1.26 -25.26
N ILE A 118 44.24 -0.94 -25.31
CA ILE A 118 43.38 -0.93 -24.12
C ILE A 118 42.94 -2.36 -23.75
N SER A 119 43.11 -2.80 -22.51
CA SER A 119 42.70 -4.14 -22.12
C SER A 119 41.17 -4.29 -22.10
N ALA A 120 40.62 -5.24 -22.86
CA ALA A 120 39.19 -5.56 -22.81
C ALA A 120 38.73 -5.92 -21.39
N SER A 121 39.61 -6.53 -20.58
CA SER A 121 39.34 -6.86 -19.18
C SER A 121 39.09 -5.62 -18.32
N GLU A 122 39.82 -4.53 -18.55
CA GLU A 122 39.65 -3.27 -17.80
C GLU A 122 38.35 -2.58 -18.19
N ILE A 123 37.98 -2.65 -19.47
CA ILE A 123 36.69 -2.17 -19.98
C ILE A 123 35.55 -2.95 -19.31
N TYR A 124 35.64 -4.28 -19.22
CA TYR A 124 34.62 -5.10 -18.56
C TYR A 124 34.50 -4.80 -17.06
N GLN A 125 35.61 -4.61 -16.35
CA GLN A 125 35.58 -4.23 -14.92
C GLN A 125 34.92 -2.86 -14.70
N ALA A 126 35.18 -1.89 -15.57
CA ALA A 126 34.56 -0.57 -15.48
C ALA A 126 33.04 -0.63 -15.70
N TYR A 127 32.56 -1.48 -16.62
CA TYR A 127 31.13 -1.68 -16.84
C TYR A 127 30.43 -2.41 -15.67
N ASP A 128 31.09 -3.40 -15.08
CA ASP A 128 30.54 -4.15 -13.95
C ASP A 128 30.40 -3.25 -12.71
N GLU A 129 31.37 -2.36 -12.46
CA GLU A 129 31.29 -1.38 -11.39
C GLU A 129 30.21 -0.31 -11.65
N GLN A 130 30.06 0.17 -12.89
CA GLN A 130 28.96 1.07 -13.25
C GLN A 130 27.59 0.41 -13.02
N ALA A 131 27.43 -0.85 -13.42
CA ALA A 131 26.19 -1.60 -13.19
C ALA A 131 25.90 -1.78 -11.69
N ARG A 132 26.93 -2.03 -10.87
CA ARG A 132 26.80 -2.14 -9.41
C ARG A 132 26.34 -0.83 -8.77
N LEU A 133 26.88 0.30 -9.22
CA LEU A 133 26.52 1.64 -8.72
C LEU A 133 25.11 2.03 -9.13
N MET A 134 24.68 1.68 -10.34
CA MET A 134 23.30 1.87 -10.78
C MET A 134 22.31 1.02 -9.97
N GLN A 135 22.68 -0.22 -9.61
CA GLN A 135 21.87 -1.06 -8.70
C GLN A 135 21.74 -0.46 -7.30
N ALA A 136 22.73 0.32 -6.85
CA ALA A 136 22.67 1.07 -5.60
C ALA A 136 21.83 2.36 -5.68
N GLY A 137 21.16 2.62 -6.81
CA GLY A 137 20.24 3.74 -7.00
C GLY A 137 20.86 4.99 -7.64
N MET A 138 22.09 4.92 -8.15
CA MET A 138 22.70 6.03 -8.89
C MET A 138 22.22 6.09 -10.34
N THR A 139 22.20 7.30 -10.90
CA THR A 139 22.00 7.49 -12.34
C THR A 139 23.23 7.01 -13.11
N LEU A 140 23.06 6.69 -14.40
CA LEU A 140 24.17 6.22 -15.26
C LEU A 140 25.32 7.24 -15.33
N ASP A 141 25.00 8.54 -15.35
CA ASP A 141 26.00 9.60 -15.42
C ASP A 141 26.81 9.69 -14.12
N GLU A 142 26.17 9.59 -12.96
CA GLU A 142 26.83 9.51 -11.66
C GLU A 142 27.69 8.25 -11.53
N ALA A 143 27.18 7.10 -11.98
CA ALA A 143 27.90 5.83 -11.97
C ALA A 143 29.15 5.87 -12.87
N ARG A 144 29.05 6.47 -14.07
CA ARG A 144 30.18 6.69 -14.98
C ARG A 144 31.24 7.60 -14.38
N GLU A 145 30.83 8.71 -13.79
CA GLU A 145 31.75 9.66 -13.17
C GLU A 145 32.49 9.04 -11.97
N ARG A 146 31.78 8.23 -11.18
CA ARG A 146 32.34 7.52 -10.03
C ARG A 146 33.30 6.40 -10.45
N ALA A 147 32.93 5.60 -11.44
CA ALA A 147 33.76 4.51 -11.96
C ALA A 147 35.03 5.05 -12.66
N GLY A 148 34.92 6.16 -13.39
CA GLY A 148 36.06 6.83 -14.03
C GLY A 148 37.09 7.38 -13.04
N ARG A 149 36.69 7.73 -11.82
CA ARG A 149 37.60 8.16 -10.74
C ARG A 149 38.33 6.99 -10.05
N GLY A 150 37.90 5.75 -10.25
CA GLY A 150 38.47 4.54 -9.63
C GLY A 150 39.55 3.83 -10.46
N GLY A 151 39.65 4.10 -11.76
CA GLY A 151 40.61 3.47 -12.69
C GLY A 151 41.98 4.17 -12.81
N ALA A 152 42.23 5.23 -12.06
CA ALA A 152 43.52 5.92 -12.04
C ALA A 152 44.39 5.41 -10.88
N ARG A 153 44.86 4.17 -10.97
CA ARG A 153 46.03 3.67 -10.21
C ARG A 153 46.78 2.64 -11.03
#